data_AF-A0A5C8KYA8-F1
#
_entry.id   AF-A0A5C8KYA8-F1
#
_cell.length_a   1.000
_cell.length_b   1.000
_cell.length_c   1.000
_cell.angle_alpha   90.00
_cell.angle_beta   90.00
_cell.angle_gamma   90.00
#
_symmetry.space_group_name_H-M   'P 1'
#
loop_
_entity.id
_entity.type
_entity.pdbx_description
1 polymer ?
#
loop_
_entity_poly.entity_id
_entity_poly.type
_entity_poly.pdbx_seq_one_letter_code
_entity_poly.pdbx_strand_id
1 'polypeptide(L)'
;MSRYIAPSLLAASIALTLVACGPSEQERQQAAQQQAAQAAETQAAEQYALYEEARADGNWEVALSYAEFIRQTYPESSIAAQVEATYDEVAAQAAGIRETRRLEGLWVYHAVEEEGALARTAYIYSEAPGRGISPVRLVLRAHPEWGDSVYLLPEGETPRFSCDNPCEVPVRFDDADARDFEAVVSEPTENHAMFIDDFDAFVEAMDSASRVVVTTQTEDGEGVELTYEVGGFSRERFESEGEADGATE
;
A
#
# COMPACT_ATOMS: atom_id res chain seq x y z
N MET A 1 22.28 -84.52 -81.09
CA MET A 1 21.02 -85.00 -80.51
C MET A 1 20.41 -83.88 -79.69
N SER A 2 19.12 -83.57 -79.93
CA SER A 2 18.23 -82.62 -79.21
C SER A 2 18.64 -81.13 -79.15
N ARG A 3 17.92 -80.19 -79.81
CA ARG A 3 16.60 -79.58 -79.41
C ARG A 3 16.76 -78.77 -78.10
N TYR A 4 16.42 -77.48 -77.95
CA TYR A 4 15.43 -76.61 -78.60
C TYR A 4 15.54 -75.15 -78.06
N ILE A 5 15.07 -74.18 -78.86
CA ILE A 5 14.34 -72.93 -78.53
C ILE A 5 15.13 -71.67 -78.04
N ALA A 6 15.02 -70.63 -78.87
CA ALA A 6 15.36 -69.22 -78.62
C ALA A 6 14.08 -68.43 -78.14
N PRO A 7 14.03 -67.10 -78.30
CA PRO A 7 14.43 -66.02 -77.39
C PRO A 7 13.21 -65.25 -76.81
N SER A 8 13.37 -64.35 -75.84
CA SER A 8 12.41 -63.24 -75.66
C SER A 8 12.92 -62.10 -74.78
N LEU A 9 12.81 -60.89 -75.35
CA LEU A 9 12.88 -59.58 -74.72
C LEU A 9 11.76 -59.39 -73.67
N LEU A 10 12.02 -58.66 -72.56
CA LEU A 10 11.30 -57.42 -72.20
C LEU A 10 11.70 -56.84 -70.82
N ALA A 11 11.67 -55.51 -70.79
CA ALA A 11 11.25 -54.63 -69.69
C ALA A 11 12.25 -54.20 -68.60
N ALA A 12 12.74 -52.98 -68.81
CA ALA A 12 13.08 -52.03 -67.76
C ALA A 12 11.88 -51.78 -66.82
N SER A 13 12.13 -51.71 -65.52
CA SER A 13 11.22 -51.06 -64.55
C SER A 13 12.05 -50.54 -63.38
N ILE A 14 12.40 -49.27 -63.52
CA ILE A 14 12.95 -48.39 -62.50
C ILE A 14 11.94 -48.31 -61.35
N ALA A 15 12.27 -48.90 -60.21
CA ALA A 15 11.60 -48.62 -58.94
C ALA A 15 12.42 -47.55 -58.20
N LEU A 16 12.26 -46.29 -58.62
CA LEU A 16 12.57 -45.14 -57.78
C LEU A 16 11.52 -45.09 -56.68
N THR A 17 11.73 -45.82 -55.58
CA THR A 17 11.06 -45.54 -54.31
C THR A 17 11.73 -44.31 -53.71
N LEU A 18 11.37 -43.13 -54.20
CA LEU A 18 11.53 -41.89 -53.45
C LEU A 18 10.70 -42.04 -52.17
N VAL A 19 11.36 -42.45 -51.09
CA VAL A 19 10.90 -42.13 -49.74
C VAL A 19 10.82 -40.61 -49.71
N ALA A 20 9.59 -40.08 -49.70
CA ALA A 20 9.33 -38.71 -49.35
C ALA A 20 9.70 -38.53 -47.87
N CYS A 21 10.99 -38.35 -47.58
CA CYS A 21 11.52 -37.99 -46.26
C CYS A 21 11.21 -36.50 -46.01
N GLY A 22 9.96 -36.19 -45.70
CA GLY A 22 9.60 -34.97 -44.99
C GLY A 22 9.41 -35.29 -43.50
N PRO A 23 9.70 -34.36 -42.58
CA PRO A 23 9.37 -34.53 -41.17
C PRO A 23 7.87 -34.80 -41.05
N SER A 24 7.52 -35.79 -40.24
CA SER A 24 6.15 -36.13 -39.90
C SER A 24 5.40 -34.93 -39.33
N GLU A 25 4.08 -34.96 -39.38
CA GLU A 25 3.26 -33.91 -38.76
C GLU A 25 3.55 -33.78 -37.25
N GLN A 26 3.79 -34.90 -36.57
CA GLN A 26 4.20 -34.89 -35.16
C GLN A 26 5.56 -34.21 -34.93
N GLU A 27 6.57 -34.50 -35.76
CA GLU A 27 7.89 -33.83 -35.65
C GLU A 27 7.78 -32.32 -35.92
N ARG A 28 6.94 -31.91 -36.88
CA ARG A 28 6.68 -30.48 -37.15
C ARG A 28 5.96 -29.79 -35.99
N GLN A 29 4.97 -30.45 -35.38
CA GLN A 29 4.27 -29.92 -34.21
C GLN A 29 5.21 -29.80 -32.99
N GLN A 30 6.03 -30.82 -32.73
CA GLN A 30 7.03 -30.79 -31.65
C GLN A 30 8.06 -29.69 -31.84
N ALA A 31 8.59 -29.53 -33.06
CA ALA A 31 9.54 -28.45 -33.36
C ALA A 31 8.90 -27.06 -33.16
N ALA A 32 7.64 -26.87 -33.57
CA ALA A 32 6.92 -25.62 -33.36
C ALA A 32 6.67 -25.33 -31.86
N GLN A 33 6.30 -26.35 -31.07
CA GLN A 33 6.14 -26.22 -29.62
C GLN A 33 7.46 -25.86 -28.92
N GLN A 34 8.56 -26.49 -29.30
CA GLN A 34 9.89 -26.18 -28.75
C GLN A 34 10.32 -24.75 -29.08
N GLN A 35 10.08 -24.29 -30.32
CA GLN A 35 10.37 -22.90 -30.70
C GLN A 35 9.51 -21.91 -29.92
N ALA A 36 8.22 -22.19 -29.73
CA ALA A 36 7.33 -21.36 -28.91
C ALA A 36 7.79 -21.30 -27.45
N ALA A 37 8.20 -22.43 -26.87
CA ALA A 37 8.75 -22.49 -25.51
C ALA A 37 10.05 -21.67 -25.37
N GLN A 38 10.97 -21.77 -26.34
CA GLN A 38 12.21 -20.97 -26.33
C GLN A 38 11.93 -19.46 -26.47
N ALA A 39 10.96 -19.08 -27.31
CA ALA A 39 10.54 -17.69 -27.43
C ALA A 39 9.92 -17.17 -26.14
N ALA A 40 9.05 -17.96 -25.50
CA ALA A 40 8.48 -17.64 -24.19
C ALA A 40 9.56 -17.48 -23.12
N GLU A 41 10.56 -18.37 -23.09
CA GLU A 41 11.69 -18.29 -22.17
C GLU A 41 12.50 -17.00 -22.35
N THR A 42 12.74 -16.61 -23.60
CA THR A 42 13.50 -15.39 -23.94
C THR A 42 12.73 -14.13 -23.52
N GLN A 43 11.44 -14.07 -23.82
CA GLN A 43 10.59 -12.95 -23.42
C GLN A 43 10.45 -12.87 -21.89
N ALA A 44 10.29 -14.00 -21.22
CA ALA A 44 10.27 -14.04 -19.76
C ALA A 44 11.58 -13.52 -19.17
N ALA A 45 12.74 -13.87 -19.76
CA ALA A 45 14.04 -13.39 -19.31
C ALA A 45 14.21 -11.87 -19.45
N GLU A 46 13.65 -11.27 -20.51
CA GLU A 46 13.62 -9.80 -20.66
C GLU A 46 12.83 -9.13 -19.53
N GLN A 47 11.65 -9.67 -19.17
CA GLN A 47 10.86 -9.15 -18.05
C GLN A 47 11.55 -9.38 -16.70
N TYR A 48 12.24 -10.50 -16.55
CA TYR A 48 12.97 -10.83 -15.34
C TYR A 48 14.13 -9.87 -15.08
N ALA A 49 14.80 -9.38 -16.12
CA ALA A 49 15.80 -8.33 -15.97
C ALA A 49 15.20 -7.05 -15.36
N LEU A 50 14.01 -6.63 -15.81
CA LEU A 50 13.30 -5.46 -15.27
C LEU A 50 12.81 -5.70 -13.83
N TYR A 51 12.37 -6.92 -13.53
CA TYR A 51 12.03 -7.35 -12.18
C TYR A 51 13.22 -7.21 -11.21
N GLU A 52 14.38 -7.75 -11.58
CA GLU A 52 15.59 -7.70 -10.75
C GLU A 52 16.14 -6.27 -10.62
N GLU A 53 16.10 -5.47 -11.68
CA GLU A 53 16.45 -4.04 -11.63
C GLU A 53 15.54 -3.30 -10.63
N ALA A 54 14.22 -3.48 -10.73
CA ALA A 54 13.28 -2.86 -9.81
C ALA A 54 13.51 -3.31 -8.34
N ARG A 55 13.87 -4.58 -8.10
CA ARG A 55 14.24 -5.04 -6.75
C ARG A 55 15.52 -4.38 -6.25
N ALA A 56 16.54 -4.29 -7.10
CA ALA A 56 17.82 -3.69 -6.75
C ALA A 56 17.66 -2.20 -6.39
N ASP A 57 16.75 -1.51 -7.06
CA ASP A 57 16.42 -0.10 -6.79
C ASP A 57 15.45 0.09 -5.62
N GLY A 58 14.94 -0.99 -5.01
CA GLY A 58 13.93 -0.92 -3.95
C GLY A 58 12.53 -0.50 -4.44
N ASN A 59 12.29 -0.52 -5.75
CA ASN A 59 11.00 -0.25 -6.39
C ASN A 59 10.08 -1.49 -6.31
N TRP A 60 9.77 -1.92 -5.10
CA TRP A 60 9.12 -3.21 -4.84
C TRP A 60 7.74 -3.37 -5.48
N GLU A 61 6.97 -2.30 -5.63
CA GLU A 61 5.66 -2.36 -6.32
C GLU A 61 5.80 -2.58 -7.83
N VAL A 62 6.84 -1.98 -8.44
CA VAL A 62 7.18 -2.20 -9.84
C VAL A 62 7.69 -3.62 -10.03
N ALA A 63 8.57 -4.09 -9.13
CA ALA A 63 9.01 -5.47 -9.12
C ALA A 63 7.83 -6.45 -8.99
N LEU A 64 6.88 -6.20 -8.07
CA LEU A 64 5.69 -7.04 -7.93
C LEU A 64 4.88 -7.09 -9.22
N SER A 65 4.73 -5.96 -9.92
CA SER A 65 4.01 -5.89 -11.19
C SER A 65 4.64 -6.77 -12.27
N TYR A 66 5.98 -6.75 -12.40
CA TYR A 66 6.70 -7.65 -13.32
C TYR A 66 6.61 -9.10 -12.88
N ALA A 67 6.70 -9.39 -11.58
CA ALA A 67 6.57 -10.73 -11.04
C ALA A 67 5.21 -11.35 -11.38
N GLU A 68 4.12 -10.60 -11.16
CA GLU A 68 2.76 -11.01 -11.50
C GLU A 68 2.60 -11.23 -13.01
N PHE A 69 3.14 -10.32 -13.82
CA PHE A 69 3.13 -10.46 -15.28
C PHE A 69 3.82 -11.75 -15.74
N ILE A 70 5.00 -12.06 -15.19
CA ILE A 70 5.75 -13.28 -15.52
C ILE A 70 4.97 -14.53 -15.10
N ARG A 71 4.42 -14.56 -13.87
CA ARG A 71 3.63 -15.69 -13.36
C ARG A 71 2.38 -15.94 -14.19
N GLN A 72 1.71 -14.88 -14.64
CA GLN A 72 0.50 -14.97 -15.44
C GLN A 72 0.77 -15.35 -16.90
N THR A 73 1.79 -14.75 -17.51
CA THR A 73 2.03 -14.82 -18.96
C THR A 73 2.94 -15.99 -19.34
N TYR A 74 3.88 -16.36 -18.47
CA TYR A 74 4.90 -17.38 -18.72
C TYR A 74 4.98 -18.44 -17.60
N PRO A 75 3.85 -19.04 -17.17
CA PRO A 75 3.81 -19.91 -15.98
C PRO A 75 4.68 -21.17 -16.07
N GLU A 76 4.98 -21.66 -17.28
CA GLU A 76 5.79 -22.86 -17.51
C GLU A 76 7.29 -22.57 -17.74
N SER A 77 7.68 -21.29 -17.76
CA SER A 77 9.08 -20.89 -17.97
C SER A 77 9.95 -21.17 -16.74
N SER A 78 11.26 -21.37 -16.95
CA SER A 78 12.19 -21.49 -15.80
C SER A 78 12.32 -20.17 -15.03
N ILE A 79 12.05 -19.05 -15.71
CA ILE A 79 11.99 -17.71 -15.12
C ILE A 79 10.85 -17.58 -14.10
N ALA A 80 9.66 -18.10 -14.41
CA ALA A 80 8.54 -18.07 -13.46
C ALA A 80 8.88 -18.82 -12.16
N ALA A 81 9.63 -19.92 -12.23
CA ALA A 81 10.12 -20.63 -11.04
C ALA A 81 11.12 -19.80 -10.22
N GLN A 82 11.95 -18.97 -10.85
CA GLN A 82 12.86 -18.04 -10.16
C GLN A 82 12.09 -16.92 -9.47
N VAL A 83 11.10 -16.32 -10.14
CA VAL A 83 10.21 -15.30 -9.56
C VAL A 83 9.42 -15.86 -8.38
N GLU A 84 8.91 -17.09 -8.47
CA GLU A 84 8.16 -17.73 -7.38
C GLU A 84 9.00 -17.84 -6.10
N ALA A 85 10.32 -18.07 -6.23
CA ALA A 85 11.22 -18.18 -5.07
C ALA A 85 11.37 -16.87 -4.27
N THR A 86 11.07 -15.72 -4.88
CA THR A 86 11.22 -14.38 -4.29
C THR A 86 9.91 -13.59 -4.23
N TYR A 87 8.79 -14.20 -4.67
CA TYR A 87 7.50 -13.51 -4.79
C TYR A 87 6.99 -13.00 -3.44
N ASP A 88 7.00 -13.84 -2.40
CA ASP A 88 6.45 -13.48 -1.09
C ASP A 88 7.21 -12.30 -0.44
N GLU A 89 8.53 -12.26 -0.59
CA GLU A 89 9.36 -11.13 -0.14
C GLU A 89 8.95 -9.84 -0.86
N VAL A 90 8.92 -9.87 -2.19
CA VAL A 90 8.58 -8.70 -3.01
C VAL A 90 7.14 -8.23 -2.72
N ALA A 91 6.21 -9.16 -2.57
CA ALA A 91 4.82 -8.85 -2.23
C ALA A 91 4.71 -8.19 -0.85
N ALA A 92 5.43 -8.69 0.16
CA ALA A 92 5.45 -8.11 1.50
C ALA A 92 6.05 -6.70 1.50
N GLN A 93 7.17 -6.48 0.79
CA GLN A 93 7.79 -5.16 0.68
C GLN A 93 6.88 -4.16 -0.04
N ALA A 94 6.27 -4.57 -1.16
CA ALA A 94 5.30 -3.75 -1.89
C ALA A 94 4.07 -3.41 -1.04
N ALA A 95 3.57 -4.37 -0.26
CA ALA A 95 2.46 -4.15 0.68
C ALA A 95 2.85 -3.16 1.79
N GLY A 96 4.05 -3.29 2.36
CA GLY A 96 4.57 -2.36 3.36
C GLY A 96 4.65 -0.92 2.85
N ILE A 97 5.18 -0.71 1.64
CA ILE A 97 5.22 0.62 1.01
C ILE A 97 3.82 1.20 0.80
N ARG A 98 2.87 0.40 0.31
CA ARG A 98 1.48 0.86 0.13
C ARG A 98 0.85 1.25 1.45
N GLU A 99 1.11 0.46 2.49
CA GLU A 99 0.59 0.72 3.83
C GLU A 99 1.19 2.00 4.41
N THR A 100 2.51 2.22 4.30
CA THR A 100 3.13 3.49 4.68
C THR A 100 2.46 4.67 4.00
N ARG A 101 2.29 4.64 2.67
CA ARG A 101 1.64 5.75 1.94
C ARG A 101 0.16 5.92 2.33
N ARG A 102 -0.54 4.82 2.61
CA ARG A 102 -1.93 4.87 3.08
C ARG A 102 -2.00 5.62 4.42
N LEU A 103 -1.16 5.24 5.38
CA LEU A 103 -1.10 5.85 6.71
C LEU A 103 -0.69 7.32 6.65
N GLU A 104 0.35 7.66 5.89
CA GLU A 104 0.76 9.05 5.66
C GLU A 104 -0.38 9.88 5.05
N GLY A 105 -1.13 9.30 4.11
CA GLY A 105 -2.27 9.94 3.46
C GLY A 105 -3.49 10.16 4.35
N LEU A 106 -3.52 9.63 5.58
CA LEU A 106 -4.57 9.93 6.55
C LEU A 106 -4.36 11.29 7.24
N TRP A 107 -3.14 11.82 7.21
CA TRP A 107 -2.77 13.06 7.88
C TRP A 107 -2.89 14.25 6.93
N VAL A 108 -3.46 15.34 7.44
CA VAL A 108 -3.48 16.64 6.78
C VAL A 108 -2.65 17.62 7.58
N TYR A 109 -1.75 18.33 6.91
CA TYR A 109 -0.88 19.35 7.48
C TYR A 109 -1.25 20.73 6.91
N HIS A 110 -1.24 21.74 7.77
CA HIS A 110 -1.47 23.13 7.42
C HIS A 110 -0.49 24.02 8.16
N ALA A 111 -0.04 25.07 7.49
CA ALA A 111 0.75 26.13 8.10
C ALA A 111 0.31 27.49 7.54
N VAL A 112 0.09 28.45 8.44
CA VAL A 112 -0.38 29.79 8.11
C VAL A 112 0.48 30.80 8.85
N GLU A 113 0.92 31.84 8.15
CA GLU A 113 1.58 32.98 8.79
C GLU A 113 0.53 33.89 9.42
N GLU A 114 0.66 34.12 10.73
CA GLU A 114 -0.18 35.02 11.51
C GLU A 114 0.71 35.98 12.31
N GLU A 115 0.52 37.28 12.08
CA GLU A 115 1.26 38.35 12.77
C GLU A 115 2.81 38.21 12.72
N GLY A 116 3.33 37.56 11.67
CA GLY A 116 4.76 37.35 11.47
C GLY A 116 5.33 36.10 12.17
N ALA A 117 4.47 35.22 12.68
CA ALA A 117 4.83 33.90 13.20
C ALA A 117 3.99 32.80 12.53
N LEU A 118 4.52 31.58 12.49
CA LEU A 118 3.87 30.46 11.80
C LEU A 118 2.97 29.68 12.78
N ALA A 119 1.67 29.65 12.51
CA ALA A 119 0.73 28.74 13.16
C ALA A 119 0.65 27.44 12.34
N ARG A 120 0.86 26.30 13.00
CA ARG A 120 0.92 24.97 12.34
C ARG A 120 -0.18 24.08 12.90
N THR A 121 -0.80 23.29 12.04
CA THR A 121 -1.84 22.33 12.41
C THR A 121 -1.63 21.02 11.67
N ALA A 122 -1.77 19.90 12.37
CA ALA A 122 -1.90 18.59 11.77
C ALA A 122 -3.18 17.93 12.29
N TYR A 123 -3.91 17.21 11.45
CA TYR A 123 -5.06 16.46 11.92
C TYR A 123 -5.27 15.14 11.18
N ILE A 124 -5.96 14.23 11.87
CA ILE A 124 -6.40 12.93 11.36
C ILE A 124 -7.83 12.66 11.84
N TYR A 125 -8.61 11.93 11.04
CA TYR A 125 -9.95 11.50 11.41
C TYR A 125 -9.93 10.19 12.18
N SER A 126 -10.83 10.04 13.14
CA SER A 126 -11.07 8.74 13.75
C SER A 126 -11.58 7.74 12.72
N GLU A 127 -11.28 6.46 12.92
CA GLU A 127 -12.06 5.38 12.33
C GLU A 127 -13.55 5.60 12.64
N ALA A 128 -14.44 5.17 11.74
CA ALA A 128 -15.88 5.38 11.92
C ALA A 128 -16.33 4.75 13.25
N PRO A 129 -16.71 5.55 14.27
CA PRO A 129 -16.93 5.06 15.63
C PRO A 129 -18.25 4.25 15.79
N GLY A 130 -18.97 4.02 14.68
CA GLY A 130 -20.28 3.39 14.66
C GLY A 130 -21.38 4.28 15.24
N ARG A 131 -22.57 3.70 15.49
CA ARG A 131 -23.69 4.33 16.22
C ARG A 131 -24.25 5.65 15.64
N GLY A 132 -23.93 5.99 14.39
CA GLY A 132 -24.37 7.25 13.77
C GLY A 132 -23.57 8.47 14.21
N ILE A 133 -22.44 8.26 14.89
CA ILE A 133 -21.51 9.32 15.29
C ILE A 133 -20.60 9.64 14.10
N SER A 134 -20.46 10.93 13.78
CA SER A 134 -19.53 11.40 12.75
C SER A 134 -18.08 11.14 13.16
N PRO A 135 -17.16 10.91 12.21
CA PRO A 135 -15.73 10.90 12.52
C PRO A 135 -15.30 12.17 13.27
N VAL A 136 -14.47 11.99 14.29
CA VAL A 136 -13.94 13.10 15.10
C VAL A 136 -12.50 13.34 14.67
N ARG A 137 -12.11 14.60 14.46
CA ARG A 137 -10.70 14.94 14.21
C ARG A 137 -9.91 14.96 15.50
N LEU A 138 -8.77 14.28 15.50
CA LEU A 138 -7.68 14.58 16.43
C LEU A 138 -6.83 15.67 15.79
N VAL A 139 -6.67 16.80 16.46
CA VAL A 139 -5.97 17.97 15.95
C VAL A 139 -4.78 18.29 16.85
N LEU A 140 -3.61 18.41 16.24
CA LEU A 140 -2.41 18.98 16.82
C LEU A 140 -2.28 20.40 16.29
N ARG A 141 -2.06 21.37 17.17
CA ARG A 141 -1.86 22.77 16.78
C ARG A 141 -0.68 23.34 17.54
N ALA A 142 0.23 23.97 16.83
CA ALA A 142 1.25 24.83 17.41
C ALA A 142 0.93 26.28 17.04
N HIS A 143 0.56 27.09 18.03
CA HIS A 143 0.15 28.50 17.83
C HIS A 143 1.08 29.46 18.58
N PRO A 144 1.62 30.50 17.92
CA PRO A 144 2.61 31.39 18.54
C PRO A 144 2.07 32.17 19.74
N GLU A 145 0.79 32.54 19.74
CA GLU A 145 0.17 33.27 20.86
C GLU A 145 -0.52 32.35 21.88
N TRP A 146 -1.08 31.23 21.42
CA TRP A 146 -1.97 30.38 22.25
C TRP A 146 -1.28 29.11 22.75
N GLY A 147 -0.04 28.88 22.32
CA GLY A 147 0.73 27.69 22.65
C GLY A 147 0.31 26.48 21.81
N ASP A 148 0.90 25.35 22.20
CA ASP A 148 0.68 24.06 21.55
C ASP A 148 -0.47 23.33 22.22
N SER A 149 -1.32 22.67 21.43
CA SER A 149 -2.54 22.02 21.93
C SER A 149 -2.88 20.77 21.13
N VAL A 150 -3.36 19.74 21.83
CA VAL A 150 -4.03 18.59 21.25
C VAL A 150 -5.52 18.70 21.57
N TYR A 151 -6.39 18.51 20.59
CA TYR A 151 -7.83 18.51 20.85
C TYR A 151 -8.62 17.63 19.90
N LEU A 152 -9.76 17.16 20.38
CA LEU A 152 -10.76 16.44 19.62
C LEU A 152 -11.79 17.43 19.09
N LEU A 153 -12.04 17.39 17.79
CA LEU A 153 -12.99 18.26 17.09
C LEU A 153 -14.03 17.40 16.36
N PRO A 154 -15.29 17.36 16.82
CA PRO A 154 -16.37 16.68 16.13
C PRO A 154 -16.64 17.29 14.74
N GLU A 155 -16.95 16.43 13.76
CA GLU A 155 -17.53 16.89 12.49
C GLU A 155 -19.05 17.01 12.63
N GLY A 156 -19.54 18.25 12.73
CA GLY A 156 -20.95 18.55 12.91
C GLY A 156 -21.39 18.42 14.37
N GLU A 157 -22.68 18.08 14.58
CA GLU A 157 -23.30 18.23 15.90
C GLU A 157 -23.03 17.07 16.87
N THR A 158 -22.48 15.95 16.40
CA THR A 158 -22.28 14.72 17.19
C THR A 158 -20.92 14.08 16.93
N PRO A 159 -20.20 13.62 17.96
CA PRO A 159 -20.64 13.54 19.36
C PRO A 159 -20.53 14.89 20.06
N ARG A 160 -21.42 15.15 21.03
CA ARG A 160 -21.23 16.23 22.00
C ARG A 160 -20.55 15.65 23.21
N PHE A 161 -19.33 16.08 23.48
CA PHE A 161 -18.57 15.58 24.61
C PHE A 161 -19.17 16.05 25.93
N SER A 162 -19.17 15.18 26.94
CA SER A 162 -19.51 15.52 28.32
C SER A 162 -18.29 15.32 29.22
N CYS A 163 -18.02 16.31 30.07
CA CYS A 163 -16.84 16.37 30.92
C CYS A 163 -17.11 17.32 32.10
N ASP A 164 -16.82 16.90 33.32
CA ASP A 164 -16.85 17.75 34.51
C ASP A 164 -15.57 18.60 34.56
N ASN A 165 -15.44 19.58 33.66
CA ASN A 165 -14.22 20.36 33.42
C ASN A 165 -13.42 20.78 34.69
N PRO A 166 -12.15 20.34 34.86
CA PRO A 166 -11.42 19.37 34.04
C PRO A 166 -11.79 17.91 34.36
N CYS A 167 -11.74 17.03 33.35
CA CYS A 167 -11.93 15.59 33.51
C CYS A 167 -10.69 14.79 33.08
N GLU A 168 -10.66 13.52 33.47
CA GLU A 168 -9.63 12.55 33.04
C GLU A 168 -10.13 11.75 31.82
N VAL A 169 -9.30 11.67 30.79
CA VAL A 169 -9.58 10.97 29.54
C VAL A 169 -8.57 9.85 29.35
N PRO A 170 -8.99 8.58 29.39
CA PRO A 170 -8.10 7.47 29.12
C PRO A 170 -7.66 7.46 27.66
N VAL A 171 -6.34 7.52 27.45
CA VAL A 171 -5.70 7.42 26.14
C VAL A 171 -4.79 6.20 26.10
N ARG A 172 -5.02 5.34 25.12
CA ARG A 172 -4.18 4.15 24.87
C ARG A 172 -3.41 4.33 23.56
N PHE A 173 -2.12 4.03 23.62
CA PHE A 173 -1.22 4.02 22.48
C PHE A 173 -0.85 2.56 22.18
N ASP A 174 -1.21 2.07 21.00
CA ASP A 174 -1.09 0.66 20.61
C ASP A 174 -1.69 -0.29 21.67
N ASP A 175 -0.96 -1.35 22.03
CA ASP A 175 -1.36 -2.36 23.01
C ASP A 175 -0.89 -2.04 24.44
N ALA A 176 -0.40 -0.82 24.69
CA ALA A 176 0.00 -0.39 26.02
C ALA A 176 -1.23 -0.19 26.93
N ASP A 177 -0.99 -0.14 28.25
CA ASP A 177 -2.03 0.26 29.20
C ASP A 177 -2.49 1.71 28.93
N ALA A 178 -3.78 1.97 29.13
CA ALA A 178 -4.31 3.33 29.02
C ALA A 178 -3.69 4.23 30.09
N ARG A 179 -3.42 5.48 29.68
CA ARG A 179 -2.93 6.55 30.55
C ARG A 179 -3.97 7.65 30.57
N ASP A 180 -4.24 8.20 31.74
CA ASP A 180 -5.19 9.30 31.89
C ASP A 180 -4.51 10.62 31.55
N PHE A 181 -5.16 11.40 30.70
CA PHE A 181 -4.80 12.78 30.40
C PHE A 181 -5.89 13.71 30.95
N GLU A 182 -5.49 14.83 31.53
CA GLU A 182 -6.45 15.88 31.88
C GLU A 182 -7.03 16.49 30.58
N ALA A 183 -8.32 16.81 30.59
CA ALA A 183 -8.99 17.43 29.46
C ALA A 183 -10.05 18.42 29.90
N VAL A 184 -10.32 19.36 28.99
CA VAL A 184 -11.34 20.40 29.15
C VAL A 184 -12.17 20.48 27.89
N VAL A 185 -13.50 20.37 28.03
CA VAL A 185 -14.44 20.66 26.95
C VAL A 185 -14.70 22.15 26.89
N SER A 186 -14.50 22.74 25.71
CA SER A 186 -14.78 24.17 25.49
C SER A 186 -16.26 24.49 25.66
N GLU A 187 -16.53 25.70 26.18
CA GLU A 187 -17.89 26.23 26.26
C GLU A 187 -18.55 26.28 24.87
N PRO A 188 -19.89 26.18 24.77
CA PRO A 188 -20.59 25.98 23.51
C PRO A 188 -20.32 27.10 22.51
N THR A 189 -19.48 26.80 21.52
CA THR A 189 -19.50 27.44 20.20
C THR A 189 -19.82 26.36 19.17
N GLU A 190 -20.01 26.74 17.90
CA GLU A 190 -20.57 25.86 16.86
C GLU A 190 -19.88 24.47 16.73
N ASN A 191 -18.65 24.31 17.25
CA ASN A 191 -17.99 23.01 17.39
C ASN A 191 -17.42 22.81 18.81
N HIS A 192 -18.00 21.89 19.58
CA HIS A 192 -17.59 21.57 20.95
C HIS A 192 -16.27 20.77 20.95
N ALA A 193 -15.14 21.48 21.02
CA ALA A 193 -13.83 20.83 21.10
C ALA A 193 -13.52 20.34 22.53
N MET A 194 -12.86 19.20 22.63
CA MET A 194 -12.24 18.70 23.87
C MET A 194 -10.73 18.87 23.76
N PHE A 195 -10.15 19.74 24.58
CA PHE A 195 -8.70 19.93 24.68
C PHE A 195 -8.12 18.90 25.65
N ILE A 196 -7.04 18.24 25.24
CA ILE A 196 -6.28 17.30 26.04
C ILE A 196 -4.98 18.00 26.44
N ASP A 197 -4.73 18.07 27.75
CA ASP A 197 -3.54 18.71 28.30
C ASP A 197 -2.29 17.84 28.12
N ASP A 198 -1.12 18.44 28.39
CA ASP A 198 0.20 17.81 28.21
C ASP A 198 0.50 17.42 26.75
N PHE A 199 0.55 18.45 25.89
CA PHE A 199 0.85 18.32 24.47
C PHE A 199 2.13 17.50 24.22
N ASP A 200 3.21 17.81 24.93
CA ASP A 200 4.51 17.17 24.72
C ASP A 200 4.44 15.66 25.00
N ALA A 201 3.85 15.26 26.14
CA ALA A 201 3.71 13.85 26.48
C ALA A 201 2.77 13.10 25.53
N PHE A 202 1.70 13.74 25.06
CA PHE A 202 0.78 13.16 24.10
C PHE A 202 1.48 12.91 22.76
N VAL A 203 2.14 13.94 22.20
CA VAL A 203 2.77 13.84 20.87
C VAL A 203 3.99 12.93 20.92
N GLU A 204 4.81 12.93 21.98
CA GLU A 204 5.92 11.98 22.14
C GLU A 204 5.42 10.53 22.09
N ALA A 205 4.33 10.23 22.80
CA ALA A 205 3.73 8.90 22.78
C ALA A 205 3.14 8.55 21.41
N MET A 206 2.41 9.47 20.80
CA MET A 206 1.75 9.29 19.50
C MET A 206 2.75 9.06 18.36
N ASP A 207 3.86 9.81 18.35
CA ASP A 207 4.90 9.78 17.31
C ASP A 207 5.59 8.40 17.23
N SER A 208 5.51 7.60 18.29
CA SER A 208 6.01 6.22 18.32
C SER A 208 4.94 5.15 18.11
N ALA A 209 3.67 5.54 18.06
CA ALA A 209 2.53 4.63 18.04
C ALA A 209 2.03 4.35 16.62
N SER A 210 1.42 3.19 16.41
CA SER A 210 0.66 2.90 15.19
C SER A 210 -0.80 3.32 15.33
N ARG A 211 -1.35 3.27 16.55
CA ARG A 211 -2.74 3.56 16.87
C ARG A 211 -2.88 4.32 18.18
N VAL A 212 -3.82 5.27 18.21
CA VAL A 212 -4.29 5.92 19.45
C VAL A 212 -5.77 5.63 19.64
N VAL A 213 -6.17 5.30 20.87
CA VAL A 213 -7.56 5.17 21.27
C VAL A 213 -7.84 6.13 22.41
N VAL A 214 -8.77 7.06 22.19
CA VAL A 214 -9.23 8.03 23.20
C VAL A 214 -10.63 7.63 23.66
N THR A 215 -10.81 7.42 24.96
CA THR A 215 -12.11 7.07 25.53
C THR A 215 -12.72 8.29 26.21
N THR A 216 -13.88 8.74 25.74
CA THR A 216 -14.57 9.92 26.29
C THR A 216 -16.05 9.65 26.51
N GLN A 217 -16.70 10.47 27.33
CA GLN A 217 -18.14 10.47 27.50
C GLN A 217 -18.81 11.44 26.53
N THR A 218 -20.08 11.20 26.24
CA THR A 218 -20.93 12.11 25.46
C THR A 218 -22.16 12.54 26.26
N GLU A 219 -22.83 13.60 25.84
CA GLU A 219 -24.00 14.15 26.54
C GLU A 219 -25.21 13.18 26.59
N ASP A 220 -25.27 12.18 25.70
CA ASP A 220 -26.31 11.15 25.72
C ASP A 220 -26.09 10.09 26.83
N GLY A 221 -24.95 10.17 27.54
CA GLY A 221 -24.58 9.29 28.64
C GLY A 221 -23.87 8.00 28.21
N GLU A 222 -23.59 7.82 26.92
CA GLU A 222 -22.77 6.72 26.42
C GLU A 222 -21.30 7.14 26.24
N GLY A 223 -20.40 6.23 26.65
CA GLY A 223 -18.99 6.33 26.33
C GLY A 223 -18.73 6.06 24.85
N VAL A 224 -17.80 6.80 24.26
CA VAL A 224 -17.30 6.62 22.90
C VAL A 224 -15.79 6.39 22.92
N GLU A 225 -15.35 5.37 22.20
CA GLU A 225 -13.95 5.11 21.90
C GLU A 225 -13.65 5.64 20.50
N LEU A 226 -12.71 6.58 20.41
CA LEU A 226 -12.25 7.17 19.17
C LEU A 226 -10.89 6.58 18.84
N THR A 227 -10.83 5.79 17.76
CA THR A 227 -9.62 5.12 17.31
C THR A 227 -9.00 5.87 16.14
N TYR A 228 -7.68 6.07 16.16
CA TYR A 228 -6.91 6.79 15.15
C TYR A 228 -5.73 5.95 14.70
N GLU A 229 -5.54 5.80 13.39
CA GLU A 229 -4.36 5.15 12.80
C GLU A 229 -3.21 6.16 12.64
N VAL A 230 -2.50 6.43 13.73
CA VAL A 230 -1.53 7.54 13.80
C VAL A 230 -0.16 7.22 13.18
N GLY A 231 0.12 5.96 12.82
CA GLY A 231 1.46 5.51 12.38
C GLY A 231 2.03 6.19 11.12
N GLY A 232 1.26 7.03 10.43
CA GLY A 232 1.71 7.88 9.33
C GLY A 232 2.04 9.32 9.73
N PHE A 233 2.07 9.64 11.03
CA PHE A 233 2.41 10.98 11.51
C PHE A 233 3.86 11.32 11.16
N SER A 234 4.09 12.56 10.72
CA SER A 234 5.42 13.09 10.42
C SER A 234 5.65 14.32 11.27
N ARG A 235 6.42 14.15 12.35
CA ARG A 235 6.90 15.26 13.18
C ARG A 235 7.66 16.29 12.35
N GLU A 236 8.50 15.84 11.43
CA GLU A 236 9.25 16.72 10.54
C GLU A 236 8.28 17.63 9.77
N ARG A 237 7.27 17.09 9.08
CA ARG A 237 6.29 17.92 8.34
C ARG A 237 5.49 18.84 9.24
N PHE A 238 5.06 18.35 10.40
CA PHE A 238 4.35 19.18 11.38
C PHE A 238 5.22 20.35 11.85
N GLU A 239 6.53 20.16 11.95
CA GLU A 239 7.46 21.19 12.38
C GLU A 239 7.96 22.07 11.21
N SER A 240 7.99 21.58 9.97
CA SER A 240 8.81 22.12 8.87
C SER A 240 8.09 22.95 7.80
N GLU A 241 6.77 23.10 7.78
CA GLU A 241 6.12 23.81 6.65
C GLU A 241 6.07 25.33 6.82
N GLY A 242 7.24 25.96 6.71
CA GLY A 242 7.42 27.39 6.44
C GLY A 242 7.89 27.66 5.00
N GLU A 243 7.47 26.86 4.02
CA GLU A 243 7.70 27.13 2.60
C GLU A 243 6.37 26.94 1.86
N ALA A 244 5.68 28.05 1.61
CA ALA A 244 4.53 28.08 0.74
C ALA A 244 4.95 27.58 -0.64
N ASP A 245 4.46 26.40 -1.05
CA ASP A 245 4.54 25.95 -2.42
C ASP A 245 3.66 26.87 -3.27
N GLY A 246 4.26 27.98 -3.71
CA GLY A 246 3.71 28.91 -4.67
C GLY A 246 3.63 28.25 -6.04
N ALA A 247 2.66 27.35 -6.21
CA ALA A 247 2.22 26.89 -7.50
C ALA A 247 1.42 28.01 -8.19
N THR A 248 2.12 28.95 -8.81
CA THR A 248 1.59 29.71 -9.94
C THR A 248 1.59 28.81 -11.18
N GLU A 249 0.41 28.39 -11.62
CA GLU A 249 0.11 28.15 -13.04
C GLU A 249 -0.24 29.47 -13.76
#